data_AF-A0A954N3Q6-F1
#
_entry.id   AF-A0A954N3Q6-F1
#
_cell.length_a   1.000
_cell.length_b   1.000
_cell.length_c   1.000
_cell.angle_alpha   90.00
_cell.angle_beta   90.00
_cell.angle_gamma   90.00
#
_symmetry.space_group_name_H-M   'P 1'
#
loop_
_entity.id
_entity.type
_entity.pdbx_description
1 polymer ?
#
loop_
_entity_poly.entity_id
_entity_poly.type
_entity_poly.pdbx_seq_one_letter_code
_entity_poly.pdbx_strand_id
1 'polypeptide(L)'
;YDLEAHVKNNRVEEEGLQKFLLEKSTTGTLDEILKIRKEIRAIRGEIDRQEGQLQRWSNDSAFATITLTIYEREIPVVAAVPDVPKFVERIRQTFSESLEAMLGVCRELTIAVVAVVPWLPMILLVVVFLWMISPRPRKRIASPTGND
;
A
#
# COMPACT_ATOMS: atom_id res chain seq x y z
N TYR A 1 14.58 -21.53 -8.06
CA TYR A 1 15.81 -22.09 -8.63
C TYR A 1 15.58 -23.53 -9.09
N ASP A 2 14.94 -24.37 -8.28
CA ASP A 2 14.68 -25.78 -8.66
C ASP A 2 13.80 -25.94 -9.91
N LEU A 3 12.71 -25.18 -10.05
CA LEU A 3 11.78 -25.34 -11.19
C LEU A 3 12.45 -25.12 -12.56
N GLU A 4 13.35 -24.14 -12.64
CA GLU A 4 14.07 -23.78 -13.87
C GLU A 4 15.08 -24.87 -14.27
N ALA A 5 15.72 -25.50 -13.27
CA ALA A 5 16.57 -26.65 -13.48
C ALA A 5 15.77 -27.89 -13.92
N HIS A 6 14.57 -28.11 -13.37
CA HIS A 6 13.67 -29.18 -13.80
C HIS A 6 13.22 -29.01 -15.25
N VAL A 7 12.79 -27.80 -15.65
CA VAL A 7 12.42 -27.49 -17.04
C VAL A 7 13.59 -27.77 -17.99
N LYS A 8 14.80 -27.34 -17.62
CA LYS A 8 16.00 -27.58 -18.43
C LYS A 8 16.29 -29.07 -18.61
N ASN A 9 16.18 -29.87 -17.55
CA ASN A 9 16.40 -31.31 -17.63
C ASN A 9 15.35 -32.00 -18.51
N ASN A 10 14.07 -31.66 -18.36
CA ASN A 10 12.99 -32.20 -19.18
C ASN A 10 13.17 -31.86 -20.67
N ARG A 11 13.70 -30.67 -20.98
CA ARG A 11 13.99 -30.24 -22.36
C ARG A 11 15.11 -31.06 -23.00
N VAL A 12 16.16 -31.39 -22.23
CA VAL A 12 17.24 -32.28 -22.68
C VAL A 12 16.72 -33.69 -22.95
N GLU A 13 15.81 -34.19 -22.11
CA GLU A 13 15.14 -35.48 -22.31
C GLU A 13 14.26 -35.48 -23.57
N GLU A 14 13.46 -34.43 -23.78
CA GLU A 14 12.66 -34.24 -24.99
C GLU A 14 13.53 -34.26 -26.26
N GLU A 15 14.64 -33.51 -26.27
CA GLU A 15 15.59 -33.48 -27.39
C GLU A 15 16.22 -34.85 -27.65
N GLY A 16 16.53 -35.61 -26.60
CA GLY A 16 16.99 -36.98 -26.70
C GLY A 16 15.96 -37.88 -27.41
N LEU A 17 14.71 -37.83 -26.95
CA LEU A 17 13.61 -38.61 -27.55
C LEU A 17 13.30 -38.19 -28.99
N GLN A 18 13.43 -36.91 -29.33
CA GLN A 18 13.28 -36.43 -30.71
C GLN A 18 14.37 -37.01 -31.63
N LYS A 19 15.63 -37.10 -31.17
CA LYS A 19 16.71 -37.74 -31.94
C LYS A 19 16.43 -39.23 -32.15
N PHE A 20 16.02 -39.94 -31.10
CA PHE A 20 15.61 -41.35 -31.21
C PHE A 20 14.41 -41.54 -32.16
N LEU A 21 13.43 -40.62 -32.15
CA LEU A 21 12.31 -40.65 -33.07
C LEU A 21 12.76 -40.49 -34.53
N LEU A 22 13.70 -39.58 -34.81
CA LEU A 22 14.24 -39.36 -36.15
C LEU A 22 14.99 -40.60 -36.67
N GLU A 23 15.81 -41.22 -35.82
CA GLU A 23 16.52 -42.45 -36.15
C GLU A 23 15.53 -43.59 -36.44
N LYS A 24 14.55 -43.79 -35.56
CA LYS A 24 13.52 -44.83 -35.71
C LYS A 24 12.51 -44.55 -36.82
N SER A 25 12.37 -43.30 -37.28
CA SER A 25 11.45 -42.98 -38.37
C SER A 25 11.88 -43.59 -39.71
N THR A 26 13.16 -43.93 -39.87
CA THR A 26 13.72 -44.47 -41.11
C THR A 26 13.74 -46.00 -41.15
N THR A 27 13.77 -46.66 -39.99
CA THR A 27 14.00 -48.12 -39.84
C THR A 27 13.01 -48.83 -38.93
N GLY A 28 12.18 -48.09 -38.17
CA GLY A 28 11.34 -48.61 -37.10
C GLY A 28 9.89 -48.90 -37.52
N THR A 29 9.21 -49.67 -36.67
CA THR A 29 7.78 -49.99 -36.82
C THR A 29 6.90 -48.78 -36.47
N LEU A 30 5.72 -48.67 -37.08
CA LEU A 30 4.78 -47.56 -36.82
C LEU A 30 4.37 -47.47 -35.33
N ASP A 31 4.27 -48.60 -34.63
CA ASP A 31 3.89 -48.66 -33.22
C ASP A 31 4.98 -48.03 -32.30
N GLU A 32 6.27 -48.27 -32.59
CA GLU A 32 7.38 -47.65 -31.88
C GLU A 32 7.37 -46.12 -32.06
N ILE A 33 7.15 -45.65 -33.28
CA ILE A 33 7.08 -44.21 -33.60
C ILE A 33 5.93 -43.55 -32.85
N LEU A 34 4.76 -44.19 -32.80
CA LEU A 34 3.58 -43.66 -32.10
C LEU A 34 3.80 -43.62 -30.57
N LYS A 35 4.46 -44.63 -29.99
CA LYS A 35 4.83 -44.64 -28.57
C LYS A 35 5.79 -43.51 -28.21
N ILE A 36 6.87 -43.33 -28.97
CA ILE A 36 7.85 -42.25 -28.72
C ILE A 36 7.17 -40.89 -28.85
N ARG A 37 6.32 -40.69 -29.87
CA ARG A 37 5.57 -39.45 -30.04
C ARG A 37 4.62 -39.17 -28.86
N LYS A 38 4.00 -40.21 -28.28
CA LYS A 38 3.16 -40.06 -27.10
C LYS A 38 3.97 -39.59 -25.89
N GLU A 39 5.17 -40.15 -25.70
CA GLU A 39 6.05 -39.77 -24.61
C GLU A 39 6.56 -38.33 -24.74
N ILE A 40 6.99 -37.93 -25.94
CA ILE A 40 7.39 -36.55 -26.25
C ILE A 40 6.25 -35.58 -25.91
N ARG A 41 5.00 -35.92 -26.26
CA ARG A 41 3.83 -35.09 -25.93
C ARG A 41 3.58 -34.97 -24.42
N ALA A 42 3.81 -36.04 -23.67
CA ALA A 42 3.64 -36.02 -22.22
C ALA A 42 4.68 -35.09 -21.56
N ILE A 43 5.96 -35.23 -21.93
CA ILE A 43 7.04 -34.39 -21.43
C ILE A 43 6.81 -32.93 -21.82
N ARG A 44 6.38 -32.67 -23.06
CA ARG A 44 6.05 -31.31 -23.52
C ARG A 44 4.95 -30.66 -22.68
N GLY A 45 3.90 -31.43 -22.36
CA GLY A 45 2.83 -30.95 -21.50
C GLY A 45 3.31 -30.53 -20.11
N GLU A 46 4.28 -31.27 -19.54
CA GLU A 46 4.87 -30.90 -18.24
C GLU A 46 5.76 -29.65 -18.35
N ILE A 47 6.55 -29.52 -19.43
CA ILE A 47 7.35 -28.31 -19.71
C ILE A 47 6.44 -27.08 -19.81
N ASP A 48 5.38 -27.13 -20.62
CA ASP A 48 4.47 -26.00 -20.82
C ASP A 48 3.77 -25.60 -19.50
N ARG A 49 3.44 -26.59 -18.65
CA ARG A 49 2.85 -26.35 -17.32
C ARG A 49 3.83 -25.67 -16.36
N GLN A 50 5.11 -26.03 -16.42
CA GLN A 50 6.16 -25.46 -15.59
C GLN A 50 6.57 -24.05 -16.09
N GLU A 51 6.71 -23.86 -17.41
CA GLU A 51 6.96 -22.55 -18.02
C GLU A 51 5.81 -21.57 -17.75
N GLY A 52 4.55 -22.02 -17.81
CA GLY A 52 3.38 -21.20 -17.45
C GLY A 52 3.38 -20.74 -15.98
N GLN A 53 3.86 -21.59 -15.06
CA GLN A 53 4.01 -21.21 -13.64
C GLN A 53 5.14 -20.18 -13.45
N LEU A 54 6.28 -20.38 -14.12
CA LEU A 54 7.39 -19.41 -14.09
C LEU A 54 6.97 -18.05 -14.64
N GLN A 55 6.25 -18.02 -15.77
CA GLN A 55 5.75 -16.78 -16.36
C GLN A 55 4.78 -16.07 -15.42
N ARG A 56 3.90 -16.82 -14.73
CA ARG A 56 2.99 -16.26 -13.74
C ARG A 56 3.75 -15.61 -12.59
N TRP A 57 4.74 -16.29 -12.02
CA TRP A 57 5.57 -15.73 -10.94
C TRP A 57 6.39 -14.53 -11.39
N SER A 58 6.88 -14.53 -12.63
CA SER A 58 7.57 -13.37 -13.22
C SER A 58 6.62 -12.18 -13.41
N ASN A 59 5.37 -12.43 -13.79
CA ASN A 59 4.37 -11.37 -13.93
C ASN A 59 3.97 -10.84 -12.54
N ASP A 60 3.73 -11.72 -11.56
CA ASP A 60 3.37 -11.33 -10.19
C ASP A 60 4.51 -10.53 -9.52
N SER A 61 5.77 -10.90 -9.76
CA SER A 61 6.91 -10.10 -9.29
C SER A 61 7.03 -8.79 -10.05
N ALA A 62 6.76 -8.74 -11.35
CA ALA A 62 6.75 -7.50 -12.13
C ALA A 62 5.65 -6.54 -11.66
N PHE A 63 4.44 -7.04 -11.35
CA PHE A 63 3.34 -6.25 -10.77
C PHE A 63 3.62 -5.81 -9.33
N ALA A 64 4.32 -6.63 -8.53
CA ALA A 64 4.82 -6.25 -7.21
C ALA A 64 6.02 -5.27 -7.29
N THR A 65 6.72 -5.23 -8.43
CA THR A 65 7.85 -4.32 -8.73
C THR A 65 7.40 -3.05 -9.42
N ILE A 66 6.08 -2.81 -9.60
CA ILE A 66 5.60 -1.47 -9.94
C ILE A 66 5.74 -0.59 -8.69
N THR A 67 6.94 -0.09 -8.50
CA THR A 67 7.29 1.03 -7.64
C THR A 67 6.58 2.24 -8.21
N LEU A 68 5.35 2.49 -7.74
CA LEU A 68 4.54 3.62 -8.12
C LEU A 68 5.12 4.88 -7.48
N THR A 69 6.09 5.49 -8.16
CA THR A 69 6.63 6.81 -7.79
C THR A 69 5.78 7.86 -8.50
N ILE A 70 4.67 8.28 -7.89
CA ILE A 70 3.88 9.40 -8.41
C ILE A 70 4.34 10.68 -7.70
N TYR A 71 5.03 11.53 -8.46
CA TYR A 71 5.12 12.96 -8.20
C TYR A 71 4.20 13.67 -9.18
N GLU A 72 2.97 13.97 -8.77
CA GLU A 72 2.10 14.82 -9.58
C GLU A 72 2.08 16.23 -9.01
N ARG A 73 2.72 17.13 -9.76
CA ARG A 73 2.66 18.58 -9.57
C ARG A 73 1.50 19.11 -10.41
N GLU A 74 0.41 19.46 -9.73
CA GLU A 74 -0.75 20.27 -10.15
C GLU A 74 -0.90 20.60 -11.64
N ILE A 75 -1.84 19.92 -12.35
CA ILE A 75 -2.60 20.53 -13.46
C ILE A 75 -4.04 19.98 -13.45
N PRO A 76 -5.09 20.82 -13.48
CA PRO A 76 -6.47 20.37 -13.38
C PRO A 76 -7.02 20.01 -14.76
N VAL A 77 -7.23 18.73 -15.06
CA VAL A 77 -8.03 18.33 -16.22
C VAL A 77 -8.90 17.13 -15.91
N VAL A 78 -10.20 17.35 -16.08
CA VAL A 78 -11.30 16.38 -16.06
C VAL A 78 -11.06 15.27 -17.08
N ALA A 79 -10.99 14.01 -16.66
CA ALA A 79 -11.59 12.84 -17.34
C ALA A 79 -11.19 11.50 -16.68
N ALA A 80 -12.21 10.64 -16.49
CA ALA A 80 -12.20 9.15 -16.49
C ALA A 80 -11.21 8.45 -15.53
N VAL A 81 -11.62 7.62 -14.57
CA VAL A 81 -12.41 6.37 -14.66
C VAL A 81 -12.90 6.06 -13.23
N PRO A 82 -14.10 5.49 -12.99
CA PRO A 82 -14.49 5.09 -11.65
C PRO A 82 -13.75 3.79 -11.28
N ASP A 83 -12.51 3.91 -10.82
CA ASP A 83 -11.80 2.81 -10.18
C ASP A 83 -12.44 2.63 -8.80
N VAL A 84 -13.32 1.64 -8.68
CA VAL A 84 -14.00 1.32 -7.43
C VAL A 84 -12.93 0.95 -6.39
N PRO A 85 -12.65 1.80 -5.39
CA PRO A 85 -11.57 1.55 -4.46
C PRO A 85 -11.90 0.27 -3.68
N LYS A 86 -11.02 -0.74 -3.80
CA LYS A 86 -11.05 -1.91 -2.93
C LYS A 86 -11.08 -1.38 -1.49
N PHE A 87 -11.95 -1.93 -0.65
CA PHE A 87 -12.24 -1.47 0.72
C PHE A 87 -11.01 -1.02 1.54
N VAL A 88 -9.87 -1.69 1.34
CA VAL A 88 -8.57 -1.39 1.98
C VAL A 88 -7.96 -0.05 1.51
N GLU A 89 -8.08 0.28 0.23
CA GLU A 89 -7.56 1.53 -0.35
C GLU A 89 -8.36 2.73 0.16
N ARG A 90 -9.68 2.57 0.28
CA ARG A 90 -10.55 3.59 0.88
C ARG A 90 -10.19 3.86 2.34
N ILE A 91 -9.84 2.82 3.11
CA ILE A 91 -9.40 2.97 4.51
C ILE A 91 -8.07 3.71 4.59
N ARG A 92 -7.10 3.39 3.73
CA ARG A 92 -5.80 4.07 3.70
C ARG A 92 -5.94 5.53 3.30
N GLN A 93 -6.75 5.82 2.29
CA GLN A 93 -7.01 7.18 1.84
C GLN A 93 -7.72 8.00 2.92
N THR A 94 -8.75 7.47 3.59
CA THR A 94 -9.41 8.17 4.70
C THR A 94 -8.45 8.41 5.87
N PHE A 95 -7.51 7.48 6.12
CA PHE A 95 -6.51 7.66 7.18
C PHE A 95 -5.50 8.76 6.86
N SER A 96 -5.00 8.83 5.62
CA SER A 96 -4.10 9.93 5.20
C SER A 96 -4.82 11.27 5.20
N GLU A 97 -6.05 11.33 4.69
CA GLU A 97 -6.88 12.54 4.74
C GLU A 97 -7.15 12.99 6.20
N SER A 98 -7.32 12.04 7.13
CA SER A 98 -7.49 12.35 8.56
C SER A 98 -6.21 12.92 9.19
N LEU A 99 -5.03 12.43 8.79
CA LEU A 99 -3.75 12.95 9.27
C LEU A 99 -3.44 14.35 8.71
N GLU A 100 -3.76 14.58 7.43
CA GLU A 100 -3.62 15.90 6.82
C GLU A 100 -4.60 16.91 7.44
N ALA A 101 -5.85 16.51 7.69
CA ALA A 101 -6.81 17.32 8.42
C ALA A 101 -6.30 17.67 9.82
N MET A 102 -5.69 16.71 10.54
CA MET A 102 -5.09 16.94 11.85
C MET A 102 -3.93 17.95 11.80
N LEU A 103 -3.05 17.84 10.79
CA LEU A 103 -1.98 18.81 10.56
C LEU A 103 -2.52 20.19 10.18
N GLY A 104 -3.59 20.25 9.40
CA GLY A 104 -4.32 21.48 9.09
C GLY A 104 -4.84 22.17 10.35
N VAL A 105 -5.46 21.41 11.25
CA VAL A 105 -5.90 21.94 12.56
C VAL A 105 -4.72 22.46 13.38
N CYS A 106 -3.59 21.74 13.43
CA CYS A 106 -2.39 22.20 14.14
C CYS A 106 -1.82 23.49 13.52
N ARG A 107 -1.80 23.60 12.19
CA ARG A 107 -1.36 24.81 11.48
C ARG A 107 -2.28 25.98 11.80
N GLU A 108 -3.59 25.77 11.75
CA GLU A 108 -4.58 26.80 12.05
C GLU A 108 -4.50 27.24 13.51
N LEU A 109 -4.30 26.31 14.43
CA LEU A 109 -4.09 26.59 15.85
C LEU A 109 -2.80 27.39 16.08
N THR A 110 -1.74 27.09 15.33
CA THR A 110 -0.47 27.85 15.40
C THR A 110 -0.67 29.29 14.95
N ILE A 111 -1.37 29.50 13.83
CA ILE A 111 -1.70 30.84 13.33
C ILE A 111 -2.59 31.59 14.35
N ALA A 112 -3.59 30.91 14.93
CA ALA A 112 -4.46 31.49 15.95
C ALA A 112 -3.68 31.91 17.21
N VAL A 113 -2.73 31.08 17.69
CA VAL A 113 -1.87 31.43 18.82
C VAL A 113 -1.05 32.68 18.50
N VAL A 114 -0.39 32.73 17.35
CA VAL A 114 0.40 33.90 16.94
C VAL A 114 -0.47 35.16 16.81
N ALA A 115 -1.71 35.04 16.32
CA ALA A 115 -2.65 36.14 16.23
C ALA A 115 -3.13 36.64 17.61
N VAL A 116 -3.24 35.76 18.61
CA VAL A 116 -3.68 36.11 19.98
C VAL A 116 -2.53 36.66 20.83
N VAL A 117 -1.28 36.30 20.56
CA VAL A 117 -0.10 36.75 21.32
C VAL A 117 0.01 38.28 21.44
N PRO A 118 -0.22 39.09 20.39
CA PRO A 118 -0.24 40.55 20.51
C PRO A 118 -1.36 41.09 21.40
N TRP A 119 -2.49 40.37 21.51
CA TRP A 119 -3.65 40.78 22.30
C TRP A 119 -3.61 40.30 23.75
N LEU A 120 -2.79 39.30 24.06
CA LEU A 120 -2.53 38.80 25.41
C LEU A 120 -2.22 39.91 26.43
N PRO A 121 -1.30 40.87 26.18
CA PRO A 121 -1.05 41.97 27.12
C PRO A 121 -2.26 42.91 27.27
N MET A 122 -3.05 43.12 26.20
CA MET A 122 -4.25 43.94 26.24
C MET A 122 -5.36 43.27 27.07
N ILE A 123 -5.58 41.96 26.90
CA ILE A 123 -6.52 41.17 27.71
C ILE A 123 -6.07 41.15 29.17
N LEU A 124 -4.77 40.96 29.43
CA LEU A 124 -4.22 40.99 30.79
C LEU A 124 -4.48 42.34 31.47
N LEU A 125 -4.28 43.46 30.76
CA LEU A 125 -4.59 44.80 31.28
C LEU A 125 -6.06 44.96 31.61
N VAL A 126 -6.99 44.50 30.75
CA VAL A 126 -8.43 44.56 31.00
C VAL A 126 -8.83 43.70 32.20
N VAL A 127 -8.28 42.48 32.33
CA VAL A 127 -8.55 41.60 33.48
C VAL A 127 -8.00 42.21 34.77
N VAL A 128 -6.79 42.77 34.77
CA VAL A 128 -6.22 43.46 35.93
C VAL A 128 -7.04 44.69 36.29
N PHE A 129 -7.48 45.47 35.31
CA PHE A 129 -8.33 46.64 35.50
C PHE A 129 -9.69 46.26 36.09
N LEU A 130 -10.34 45.23 35.55
CA LEU A 130 -11.58 44.67 36.08
C LEU A 130 -11.37 44.06 37.48
N TRP A 131 -10.26 43.40 37.76
CA TRP A 131 -9.95 42.83 39.07
C TRP A 131 -9.65 43.92 40.12
N MET A 132 -9.06 45.02 39.70
CA MET A 132 -8.79 46.19 40.53
C MET A 132 -10.08 46.96 40.88
N ILE A 133 -11.03 47.04 39.94
CA ILE A 133 -12.34 47.68 40.13
C ILE A 133 -13.35 46.72 40.77
N SER A 134 -13.15 45.41 40.63
CA SER A 134 -13.96 44.41 41.29
C SER A 134 -13.83 44.58 42.80
N PRO A 135 -14.94 44.82 43.51
CA PRO A 135 -14.89 44.96 44.95
C PRO A 135 -14.36 43.65 45.53
N ARG A 136 -13.14 43.68 46.08
CA ARG A 136 -12.57 42.53 46.81
C ARG A 136 -13.63 42.07 47.81
N PRO A 137 -14.07 40.80 47.78
CA PRO A 137 -14.98 40.31 48.80
C PRO A 137 -14.22 40.40 50.12
N ARG A 138 -14.57 41.42 50.91
CA ARG A 138 -14.09 41.60 52.29
C ARG A 138 -14.51 40.30 52.97
N LYS A 139 -13.55 39.40 53.23
CA LYS A 139 -13.79 38.20 54.02
C LYS A 139 -14.43 38.70 55.31
N ARG A 140 -15.75 38.54 55.44
CA ARG A 140 -16.47 38.74 56.69
C ARG A 140 -15.88 37.70 57.61
N ILE A 141 -14.93 38.14 58.43
CA ILE A 141 -14.45 37.39 59.59
C ILE A 141 -15.73 37.14 60.39
N ALA A 142 -16.19 35.89 60.40
CA ALA A 142 -17.28 35.47 61.24
C ALA A 142 -16.83 35.66 62.69
N SER A 143 -17.46 36.59 63.39
CA SER A 143 -17.34 36.69 64.84
C SER A 143 -17.91 35.39 65.43
N PRO A 144 -17.18 34.71 66.34
CA PRO A 144 -17.76 33.59 67.05
C PRO A 144 -18.85 34.14 67.97
N THR A 145 -20.09 33.75 67.75
CA THR A 145 -21.14 33.93 68.75
C THR A 145 -20.80 33.02 69.91
N GLY A 146 -20.16 33.60 70.91
CA GLY A 146 -20.13 33.09 72.27
C GLY A 146 -21.55 33.05 72.79
N ASN A 147 -21.96 31.86 73.17
CA ASN A 147 -23.12 31.56 73.99
C ASN A 147 -22.88 32.18 75.37
N ASP A 148 -23.79 33.02 75.85
CA ASP A 148 -24.18 33.19 77.26
C ASP A 148 -25.47 34.04 77.31
#